data_AF-A0A3D8VEP9-F1
#
_entry.id   AF-A0A3D8VEP9-F1
#
_cell.length_a   1.000
_cell.length_b   1.000
_cell.length_c   1.000
_cell.angle_alpha   90.00
_cell.angle_beta   90.00
_cell.angle_gamma   90.00
#
_symmetry.space_group_name_H-M   'P 1'
#
loop_
_entity.id
_entity.type
_entity.pdbx_description
1 polymer ?
#
loop_
_entity_poly.entity_id
_entity_poly.type
_entity_poly.pdbx_seq_one_letter_code
_entity_poly.pdbx_strand_id
1 'polypeptide(L)'
;MITLNNGQRPMSARHQIEVLADSFFDFDSVDLKLVAEKGKSRVRAPDSFKKSDFIKGYIAYLSETVNVDNQKIIEEKLDELIASRIIESDIPTRRIEFSDIVNLINRMSASEYLSEWIRVQNNFIGFCVGAKQSIPALQEAQYAEMEGAIQSFEQAFASINVSKVTGQISVTKSGATGKSQLIDLPSIFLTRAAGGGLLINSTVLYEYQGTINTGDFNFDGDQDFAIQTGNNGSYGGPSYDVFLQDRRSGRFLHAPALSALTATGLGFFEVDPSARELVEYTKDGCCYHEETHFSVHNNMPMPKWRQVEDARDNQFRQFSEAYRRGRWVRAKVGVP
;
A
#
# COMPACT_ATOMS: atom_id res chain seq x y z
N MET A 1 -36.50 1.52 2.46
CA MET A 1 -36.07 0.10 2.54
C MET A 1 -35.72 -0.31 1.12
N ILE A 2 -34.44 -0.26 0.76
CA ILE A 2 -33.95 -0.66 -0.55
C ILE A 2 -33.23 -1.98 -0.34
N THR A 3 -33.76 -3.02 -0.96
CA THR A 3 -33.27 -4.39 -0.93
C THR A 3 -31.87 -4.47 -1.54
N LEU A 4 -30.93 -4.98 -0.72
CA LEU A 4 -29.57 -5.34 -1.11
C LEU A 4 -29.60 -6.38 -2.23
N ASN A 5 -28.66 -6.23 -3.17
CA ASN A 5 -28.44 -7.12 -4.29
C ASN A 5 -28.06 -8.52 -3.75
N ASN A 6 -29.05 -9.41 -3.65
CA ASN A 6 -28.89 -10.79 -3.20
C ASN A 6 -28.18 -11.61 -4.29
N GLY A 7 -26.88 -11.88 -4.10
CA GLY A 7 -26.20 -13.00 -4.76
C GLY A 7 -24.95 -12.68 -5.57
N GLN A 8 -24.58 -11.41 -5.78
CA GLN A 8 -23.28 -11.08 -6.34
C GLN A 8 -22.22 -11.18 -5.25
N ARG A 9 -21.25 -12.09 -5.41
CA ARG A 9 -20.04 -12.06 -4.59
C ARG A 9 -19.37 -10.70 -4.82
N PRO A 10 -18.93 -10.01 -3.75
CA PRO A 10 -18.13 -8.80 -3.92
C PRO A 10 -16.96 -9.10 -4.85
N MET A 11 -16.72 -8.17 -5.78
CA MET A 11 -15.64 -8.28 -6.74
C MET A 11 -14.31 -8.43 -5.98
N SER A 12 -13.48 -9.42 -6.34
CA SER A 12 -12.15 -9.56 -5.73
C SER A 12 -11.27 -8.38 -6.14
N ALA A 13 -10.35 -7.95 -5.27
CA ALA A 13 -9.34 -6.94 -5.62
C ALA A 13 -8.58 -7.33 -6.91
N ARG A 14 -8.34 -8.63 -7.12
CA ARG A 14 -7.75 -9.16 -8.37
C ARG A 14 -8.60 -8.87 -9.60
N HIS A 15 -9.92 -9.05 -9.51
CA HIS A 15 -10.83 -8.77 -10.63
C HIS A 15 -10.95 -7.26 -10.89
N GLN A 16 -10.90 -6.42 -9.85
CA GLN A 16 -10.88 -4.95 -10.00
C GLN A 16 -9.63 -4.49 -10.76
N ILE A 17 -8.45 -5.01 -10.37
CA ILE A 17 -7.18 -4.74 -11.05
C ILE A 17 -7.21 -5.18 -12.53
N GLU A 18 -7.80 -6.34 -12.83
CA GLU A 18 -7.96 -6.81 -14.22
C GLU A 18 -8.83 -5.88 -15.07
N VAL A 19 -10.00 -5.48 -14.55
CA VAL A 19 -10.91 -4.58 -15.27
C VAL A 19 -10.28 -3.21 -15.50
N LEU A 20 -9.59 -2.66 -14.50
CA LEU A 20 -8.83 -1.42 -14.63
C LEU A 20 -7.77 -1.56 -15.73
N ALA A 21 -6.92 -2.57 -15.64
CA ALA A 21 -5.83 -2.74 -16.59
C ALA A 21 -6.30 -2.97 -18.04
N ASP A 22 -7.42 -3.69 -18.24
CA ASP A 22 -8.00 -3.95 -19.58
C ASP A 22 -8.44 -2.68 -20.32
N SER A 23 -8.70 -1.59 -19.60
CA SER A 23 -8.98 -0.30 -20.22
C SER A 23 -7.74 0.45 -20.72
N PHE A 24 -6.53 0.05 -20.29
CA PHE A 24 -5.29 0.79 -20.55
C PHE A 24 -4.22 0.02 -21.32
N PHE A 25 -4.33 -1.30 -21.38
CA PHE A 25 -3.34 -2.15 -22.02
C PHE A 25 -4.00 -3.25 -22.85
N ASP A 26 -3.56 -3.38 -24.09
CA ASP A 26 -4.01 -4.43 -25.00
C ASP A 26 -3.25 -5.73 -24.71
N PHE A 27 -3.78 -6.52 -23.77
CA PHE A 27 -3.20 -7.81 -23.39
C PHE A 27 -3.26 -8.85 -24.50
N ASP A 28 -4.16 -8.70 -25.48
CA ASP A 28 -4.28 -9.63 -26.61
C ASP A 28 -3.12 -9.45 -27.61
N SER A 29 -2.45 -8.30 -27.59
CA SER A 29 -1.28 -8.00 -28.41
C SER A 29 0.04 -8.54 -27.87
N VAL A 30 0.06 -9.06 -26.63
CA VAL A 30 1.27 -9.57 -26.00
C VAL A 30 1.56 -11.00 -26.46
N ASP A 31 2.79 -11.26 -26.87
CA ASP A 31 3.29 -12.60 -27.20
C ASP A 31 3.55 -13.44 -25.94
N LEU A 32 2.56 -13.54 -25.04
CA LEU A 32 2.57 -14.36 -23.83
C LEU A 32 1.21 -15.01 -23.63
N LYS A 33 1.20 -16.28 -23.22
CA LYS A 33 -0.04 -16.99 -22.91
C LYS A 33 -0.57 -16.55 -21.54
N LEU A 34 -1.51 -15.60 -21.53
CA LEU A 34 -2.17 -15.10 -20.32
C LEU A 34 -3.47 -15.86 -20.02
N VAL A 35 -3.65 -16.26 -18.76
CA VAL A 35 -4.86 -16.97 -18.28
C VAL A 35 -5.59 -16.10 -17.26
N ALA A 36 -6.85 -15.77 -17.55
CA ALA A 36 -7.73 -14.99 -16.67
C ALA A 36 -8.28 -15.81 -15.49
N GLU A 37 -8.63 -15.15 -14.39
CA GLU A 37 -9.11 -15.79 -13.15
C GLU A 37 -10.44 -16.55 -13.34
N LYS A 38 -11.34 -16.07 -14.21
CA LYS A 38 -12.65 -16.67 -14.51
C LYS A 38 -12.66 -17.47 -15.81
N GLY A 39 -11.71 -18.38 -15.99
CA GLY A 39 -11.83 -19.48 -16.95
C GLY A 39 -12.30 -20.75 -16.24
N LYS A 40 -13.46 -21.31 -16.62
CA LYS A 40 -13.85 -22.67 -16.22
C LYS A 40 -12.82 -23.65 -16.79
N SER A 41 -11.76 -23.94 -16.04
CA SER A 41 -11.07 -25.24 -15.98
C SER A 41 -9.81 -25.09 -15.14
N ARG A 42 -9.54 -26.08 -14.29
CA ARG A 42 -8.18 -26.41 -13.84
C ARG A 42 -7.36 -26.83 -15.07
N VAL A 43 -7.00 -25.89 -15.94
CA VAL A 43 -6.02 -26.16 -16.99
C VAL A 43 -4.67 -25.99 -16.31
N ARG A 44 -3.99 -27.10 -16.02
CA ARG A 44 -2.53 -27.06 -15.87
C ARG A 44 -1.99 -26.64 -17.23
N ALA A 45 -1.77 -25.35 -17.42
CA ALA A 45 -1.05 -24.80 -18.55
C ALA A 45 0.34 -24.43 -18.02
N PRO A 46 1.32 -25.36 -18.08
CA PRO A 46 2.66 -25.12 -17.56
C PRO A 46 3.30 -23.86 -18.17
N ASP A 47 2.94 -23.55 -19.42
CA ASP A 47 3.48 -22.42 -20.17
C ASP A 47 2.59 -21.17 -20.14
N SER A 48 1.91 -20.89 -19.03
CA SER A 48 1.02 -19.73 -18.93
C SER A 48 1.30 -18.84 -17.73
N PHE A 49 1.14 -17.53 -17.93
CA PHE A 49 1.12 -16.53 -16.87
C PHE A 49 -0.32 -16.27 -16.44
N LYS A 50 -0.55 -16.07 -15.14
CA LYS A 50 -1.84 -15.53 -14.68
C LYS A 50 -1.92 -14.08 -15.10
N LYS A 51 -3.04 -13.70 -15.72
CA LYS A 51 -3.28 -12.32 -16.19
C LYS A 51 -3.13 -11.31 -15.04
N SER A 52 -3.68 -11.62 -13.86
CA SER A 52 -3.53 -10.81 -12.64
C SER A 52 -2.08 -10.56 -12.21
N ASP A 53 -1.21 -11.57 -12.33
CA ASP A 53 0.19 -11.46 -11.93
C ASP A 53 0.97 -10.64 -12.97
N PHE A 54 0.63 -10.82 -14.26
CA PHE A 54 1.16 -10.03 -15.37
C PHE A 54 0.84 -8.53 -15.22
N ILE A 55 -0.41 -8.21 -14.91
CA ILE A 55 -0.87 -6.83 -14.67
C ILE A 55 -0.08 -6.20 -13.52
N LYS A 56 0.10 -6.93 -12.41
CA LYS A 56 0.89 -6.43 -11.27
C LYS A 56 2.32 -6.11 -11.66
N GLY A 57 2.98 -6.93 -12.47
CA GLY A 57 4.33 -6.62 -12.97
C GLY A 57 4.34 -5.45 -13.94
N TYR A 58 3.31 -5.28 -14.79
CA TYR A 58 3.18 -4.09 -15.63
C TYR A 58 3.06 -2.81 -14.81
N ILE A 59 2.19 -2.80 -13.80
CA ILE A 59 2.06 -1.68 -12.87
C ILE A 59 3.38 -1.45 -12.13
N ALA A 60 4.04 -2.51 -11.67
CA ALA A 60 5.32 -2.40 -10.97
C ALA A 60 6.39 -1.75 -11.85
N TYR A 61 6.47 -2.15 -13.13
CA TYR A 61 7.37 -1.56 -14.12
C TYR A 61 7.11 -0.06 -14.34
N LEU A 62 5.84 0.32 -14.46
CA LEU A 62 5.48 1.71 -14.72
C LEU A 62 5.68 2.59 -13.49
N SER A 63 5.31 2.09 -12.32
CA SER A 63 5.36 2.81 -11.04
C SER A 63 6.72 2.74 -10.35
N GLU A 64 7.65 1.93 -10.85
CA GLU A 64 8.98 1.68 -10.28
C GLU A 64 8.94 1.24 -8.81
N THR A 65 7.86 0.54 -8.42
CA THR A 65 7.69 0.02 -7.05
C THR A 65 7.25 -1.43 -7.06
N VAL A 66 7.71 -2.18 -6.06
CA VAL A 66 7.29 -3.57 -5.81
C VAL A 66 6.00 -3.65 -4.97
N ASN A 67 5.53 -2.52 -4.44
CA ASN A 67 4.36 -2.46 -3.54
C ASN A 67 3.03 -2.42 -4.32
N VAL A 68 2.87 -3.36 -5.26
CA VAL A 68 1.71 -3.45 -6.17
C VAL A 68 0.56 -4.31 -5.63
N ASP A 69 0.56 -4.58 -4.33
CA ASP A 69 -0.61 -5.15 -3.63
C ASP A 69 -1.52 -4.05 -3.07
N ASN A 70 -1.07 -2.79 -3.04
CA ASN A 70 -1.86 -1.66 -2.64
C ASN A 70 -2.65 -1.13 -3.84
N GLN A 71 -3.96 -1.43 -3.86
CA GLN A 71 -4.84 -1.12 -4.98
C GLN A 71 -4.94 0.39 -5.27
N LYS A 72 -4.78 1.24 -4.25
CA LYS A 72 -4.82 2.69 -4.41
C LYS A 72 -3.51 3.24 -4.97
N ILE A 73 -2.36 2.68 -4.58
CA ILE A 73 -1.07 2.97 -5.22
C ILE A 73 -1.14 2.58 -6.70
N ILE A 74 -1.75 1.43 -7.01
CA ILE A 74 -1.98 1.01 -8.39
C ILE A 74 -2.86 2.02 -9.15
N GLU A 75 -4.04 2.33 -8.62
CA GLU A 75 -5.00 3.25 -9.25
C GLU A 75 -4.39 4.65 -9.47
N GLU A 76 -3.71 5.20 -8.47
CA GLU A 76 -3.07 6.51 -8.54
C GLU A 76 -1.89 6.56 -9.50
N LYS A 77 -1.04 5.52 -9.49
CA LYS A 77 0.05 5.43 -10.46
C LYS A 77 -0.47 5.26 -11.87
N LEU A 78 -1.56 4.51 -12.07
CA LEU A 78 -2.24 4.42 -13.36
C LEU A 78 -2.79 5.78 -13.80
N ASP A 79 -3.49 6.51 -12.93
CA ASP A 79 -3.98 7.86 -13.22
C ASP A 79 -2.84 8.84 -13.56
N GLU A 80 -1.73 8.81 -12.82
CA GLU A 80 -0.53 9.60 -13.08
C GLU A 80 0.07 9.29 -14.45
N LEU A 81 0.15 8.00 -14.82
CA LEU A 81 0.65 7.56 -16.13
C LEU A 81 -0.28 7.95 -17.27
N ILE A 82 -1.59 7.93 -17.05
CA ILE A 82 -2.58 8.39 -18.04
C ILE A 82 -2.41 9.89 -18.26
N ALA A 83 -2.34 10.67 -17.18
CA ALA A 83 -2.09 12.10 -17.26
C ALA A 83 -0.77 12.40 -17.99
N SER A 84 0.31 11.68 -17.66
CA SER A 84 1.60 11.85 -18.33
C SER A 84 1.53 11.52 -19.82
N ARG A 85 0.86 10.42 -20.20
CA ARG A 85 0.73 9.97 -21.60
C ARG A 85 -0.15 10.90 -22.44
N ILE A 86 -1.14 11.55 -21.83
CA ILE A 86 -1.98 12.57 -22.48
C ILE A 86 -1.17 13.86 -22.72
N ILE A 87 -0.26 14.22 -21.82
CA ILE A 87 0.57 15.42 -21.91
C ILE A 87 1.77 15.23 -22.87
N GLU A 88 2.36 14.03 -22.91
CA GLU A 88 3.56 13.70 -23.69
C GLU A 88 3.28 13.24 -25.13
N SER A 89 2.06 13.43 -25.64
CA SER A 89 1.59 12.89 -26.93
C SER A 89 2.34 13.39 -28.19
N ASP A 90 3.43 14.14 -28.05
CA ASP A 90 4.27 14.64 -29.16
C ASP A 90 5.79 14.49 -28.94
N ILE A 91 6.25 13.67 -27.98
CA ILE A 91 7.70 13.51 -27.74
C ILE A 91 8.11 12.02 -27.66
N PRO A 92 8.86 11.47 -28.64
CA PRO A 92 9.35 10.09 -28.59
C PRO A 92 10.53 10.00 -27.62
N THR A 93 10.28 9.75 -26.33
CA THR A 93 11.37 9.77 -25.31
C THR A 93 11.42 8.62 -24.31
N ARG A 94 10.74 7.49 -24.55
CA ARG A 94 11.06 6.24 -23.83
C ARG A 94 11.86 5.31 -24.74
N ARG A 95 13.15 5.11 -24.39
CA ARG A 95 14.05 4.17 -25.10
C ARG A 95 13.76 2.70 -24.76
N ILE A 96 12.96 2.45 -23.72
CA ILE A 96 12.64 1.13 -23.19
C ILE A 96 11.14 1.04 -22.94
N GLU A 97 10.50 0.05 -23.53
CA GLU A 97 9.07 -0.22 -23.46
C GLU A 97 8.80 -1.50 -22.68
N PHE A 98 7.58 -1.68 -22.16
CA PHE A 98 7.24 -2.92 -21.45
C PHE A 98 7.31 -4.16 -22.36
N SER A 99 7.18 -4.00 -23.68
CA SER A 99 7.43 -5.05 -24.66
C SER A 99 8.84 -5.63 -24.59
N ASP A 100 9.85 -4.85 -24.16
CA ASP A 100 11.21 -5.36 -23.98
C ASP A 100 11.30 -6.34 -22.82
N ILE A 101 10.51 -6.11 -21.76
CA ILE A 101 10.36 -7.04 -20.63
C ILE A 101 9.69 -8.33 -21.10
N VAL A 102 8.62 -8.22 -21.90
CA VAL A 102 7.94 -9.38 -22.51
C VAL A 102 8.92 -10.22 -23.33
N ASN A 103 9.74 -9.57 -24.16
CA ASN A 103 10.75 -10.25 -24.97
C ASN A 103 11.79 -10.98 -24.11
N LEU A 104 12.22 -10.38 -22.99
CA LEU A 104 13.12 -11.03 -22.03
C LEU A 104 12.48 -12.26 -21.38
N ILE A 105 11.19 -12.21 -21.02
CA ILE A 105 10.47 -13.34 -20.43
C ILE A 105 10.32 -14.48 -21.45
N ASN A 106 10.04 -14.16 -22.70
CA ASN A 106 9.98 -15.15 -23.78
C ASN A 106 11.34 -15.81 -23.99
N ARG A 107 12.42 -15.04 -23.94
CA ARG A 107 13.79 -15.56 -23.97
C ARG A 107 14.07 -16.47 -22.77
N MET A 108 13.72 -16.06 -21.56
CA MET A 108 13.85 -16.87 -20.34
C MET A 108 13.07 -18.19 -20.42
N SER A 109 11.97 -18.23 -21.19
CA SER A 109 11.16 -19.44 -21.37
C SER A 109 11.89 -20.57 -22.11
N ALA A 110 13.05 -20.31 -22.72
CA ALA A 110 13.91 -21.34 -23.29
C ALA A 110 14.63 -22.22 -22.23
N SER A 111 14.73 -21.75 -20.98
CA SER A 111 15.26 -22.51 -19.85
C SER A 111 14.13 -22.89 -18.90
N GLU A 112 14.04 -24.18 -18.53
CA GLU A 112 13.05 -24.67 -17.58
C GLU A 112 13.17 -23.93 -16.24
N TYR A 113 14.39 -23.77 -15.73
CA TYR A 113 14.65 -23.07 -14.45
C TYR A 113 14.24 -21.60 -14.52
N LEU A 114 14.68 -20.86 -15.54
CA LEU A 114 14.36 -19.43 -15.66
C LEU A 114 12.85 -19.22 -15.85
N SER A 115 12.21 -20.09 -16.62
CA SER A 115 10.77 -20.05 -16.88
C SER A 115 9.94 -20.32 -15.63
N GLU A 116 10.33 -21.30 -14.80
CA GLU A 116 9.68 -21.53 -13.51
C GLU A 116 9.91 -20.37 -12.53
N TRP A 117 11.14 -19.87 -12.45
CA TRP A 117 11.50 -18.79 -11.53
C TRP A 117 10.72 -17.50 -11.81
N ILE A 118 10.64 -17.06 -13.07
CA ILE A 118 9.99 -15.80 -13.45
C ILE A 118 8.46 -15.87 -13.33
N ARG A 119 7.86 -17.07 -13.27
CA ARG A 119 6.41 -17.26 -13.09
C ARG A 119 5.96 -17.15 -11.63
N VAL A 120 6.89 -17.12 -10.68
CA VAL A 120 6.58 -16.80 -9.28
C VAL A 120 6.23 -15.30 -9.19
N GLN A 121 5.05 -14.98 -8.66
CA GLN A 121 4.50 -13.61 -8.62
C GLN A 121 5.50 -12.56 -8.10
N ASN A 122 6.14 -12.81 -6.95
CA ASN A 122 7.05 -11.84 -6.35
C ASN A 122 8.33 -11.66 -7.19
N ASN A 123 8.83 -12.74 -7.79
CA ASN A 123 10.00 -12.71 -8.66
C ASN A 123 9.69 -11.91 -9.93
N PHE A 124 8.50 -12.14 -10.52
CA PHE A 124 8.02 -11.39 -11.67
C PHE A 124 7.94 -9.88 -11.39
N ILE A 125 7.29 -9.50 -10.28
CA ILE A 125 7.15 -8.09 -9.87
C ILE A 125 8.53 -7.45 -9.66
N GLY A 126 9.41 -8.11 -8.89
CA GLY A 126 10.77 -7.63 -8.64
C GLY A 126 11.59 -7.51 -9.93
N PHE A 127 11.48 -8.48 -10.83
CA PHE A 127 12.13 -8.46 -12.13
C PHE A 127 11.64 -7.30 -12.99
N CYS A 128 10.32 -7.06 -13.08
CA CYS A 128 9.76 -5.94 -13.84
C CYS A 128 10.29 -4.57 -13.37
N VAL A 129 10.44 -4.38 -12.06
CA VAL A 129 10.99 -3.13 -11.49
C VAL A 129 12.50 -3.01 -11.78
N GLY A 130 13.27 -4.06 -11.49
CA GLY A 130 14.74 -4.03 -11.61
C GLY A 130 15.23 -4.03 -13.06
N ALA A 131 14.58 -4.79 -13.94
CA ALA A 131 14.98 -4.95 -15.33
C ALA A 131 14.92 -3.64 -16.11
N LYS A 132 14.03 -2.69 -15.74
CA LYS A 132 13.90 -1.39 -16.40
C LYS A 132 15.24 -0.64 -16.53
N GLN A 133 16.12 -0.77 -15.55
CA GLN A 133 17.44 -0.12 -15.54
C GLN A 133 18.54 -0.99 -16.19
N SER A 134 18.24 -2.24 -16.53
CA SER A 134 19.22 -3.25 -16.94
C SER A 134 18.86 -3.99 -18.23
N ILE A 135 17.83 -3.55 -18.98
CA ILE A 135 17.38 -4.24 -20.20
C ILE A 135 18.52 -4.51 -21.19
N PRO A 136 19.40 -3.54 -21.54
CA PRO A 136 20.47 -3.82 -22.51
C PRO A 136 21.39 -4.95 -22.04
N ALA A 137 21.79 -4.95 -20.77
CA ALA A 137 22.64 -5.99 -20.21
C ALA A 137 21.92 -7.36 -20.16
N LEU A 138 20.63 -7.37 -19.81
CA LEU A 138 19.81 -8.59 -19.78
C LEU A 138 19.58 -9.16 -21.19
N GLN A 139 19.49 -8.32 -22.22
CA GLN A 139 19.33 -8.76 -23.61
C GLN A 139 20.61 -9.45 -24.14
N GLU A 140 21.79 -9.08 -23.65
CA GLU A 140 23.07 -9.66 -24.08
C GLU A 140 23.51 -10.87 -23.24
N ALA A 141 23.11 -10.94 -21.97
CA ALA A 141 23.52 -12.00 -21.04
C ALA A 141 23.15 -13.41 -21.52
N GLN A 142 24.02 -14.39 -21.36
CA GLN A 142 23.75 -15.78 -21.74
C GLN A 142 22.84 -16.48 -20.72
N TYR A 143 22.15 -17.55 -21.14
CA TYR A 143 21.24 -18.29 -20.24
C TYR A 143 21.95 -18.80 -18.98
N ALA A 144 23.14 -19.38 -19.14
CA ALA A 144 23.94 -19.88 -18.00
C ALA A 144 24.35 -18.77 -17.03
N GLU A 145 24.60 -17.56 -17.52
CA GLU A 145 24.95 -16.40 -16.69
C GLU A 145 23.74 -15.93 -15.89
N MET A 146 22.56 -15.85 -16.53
CA MET A 146 21.31 -15.52 -15.85
C MET A 146 20.96 -16.55 -14.78
N GLU A 147 21.03 -17.84 -15.11
CA GLU A 147 20.76 -18.93 -14.16
C GLU A 147 21.70 -18.86 -12.97
N GLY A 148 23.01 -18.70 -13.20
CA GLY A 148 24.00 -18.57 -12.14
C GLY A 148 23.77 -17.36 -11.23
N ALA A 149 23.39 -16.22 -11.81
CA ALA A 149 23.06 -15.01 -11.04
C ALA A 149 21.81 -15.21 -10.17
N ILE A 150 20.74 -15.79 -10.73
CA ILE A 150 19.51 -16.05 -10.00
C ILE A 150 19.74 -17.10 -8.91
N GLN A 151 20.48 -18.18 -9.19
CA GLN A 151 20.82 -19.18 -8.17
C GLN A 151 21.64 -18.59 -7.02
N SER A 152 22.59 -17.71 -7.33
CA SER A 152 23.38 -17.00 -6.32
C SER A 152 22.50 -16.10 -5.44
N PHE A 153 21.55 -15.40 -6.06
CA PHE A 153 20.53 -14.62 -5.37
C PHE A 153 19.68 -15.50 -4.45
N GLU A 154 19.08 -16.57 -4.97
CA GLU A 154 18.24 -17.49 -4.19
C GLU A 154 19.01 -18.13 -3.02
N GLN A 155 20.27 -18.52 -3.21
CA GLN A 155 21.10 -19.05 -2.12
C GLN A 155 21.35 -18.01 -1.02
N ALA A 156 21.58 -16.74 -1.38
CA ALA A 156 21.73 -15.68 -0.41
C ALA A 156 20.44 -15.49 0.41
N PHE A 157 19.27 -15.54 -0.22
CA PHE A 157 17.98 -15.41 0.46
C PHE A 157 17.59 -16.66 1.28
N ALA A 158 17.95 -17.86 0.83
CA ALA A 158 17.71 -19.10 1.57
C ALA A 158 18.42 -19.13 2.93
N SER A 159 19.50 -18.35 3.09
CA SER A 159 20.19 -18.18 4.38
C SER A 159 19.38 -17.36 5.40
N ILE A 160 18.37 -16.61 4.93
CA ILE A 160 17.50 -15.78 5.78
C ILE A 160 16.40 -16.65 6.37
N ASN A 161 16.46 -16.86 7.69
CA ASN A 161 15.36 -17.50 8.39
C ASN A 161 14.24 -16.48 8.64
N VAL A 162 13.27 -16.41 7.73
CA VAL A 162 12.15 -15.47 7.78
C VAL A 162 11.37 -15.56 9.10
N SER A 163 11.25 -16.76 9.70
CA SER A 163 10.57 -16.94 11.00
C SER A 163 11.32 -16.32 12.19
N LYS A 164 12.61 -16.01 12.02
CA LYS A 164 13.43 -15.31 13.01
C LYS A 164 13.58 -13.81 12.70
N VAL A 165 13.01 -13.34 11.60
CA VAL A 165 12.94 -11.91 11.29
C VAL A 165 11.73 -11.35 12.03
N THR A 166 11.91 -11.08 13.32
CA THR A 166 10.92 -10.36 14.14
C THR A 166 11.37 -8.92 14.33
N GLY A 167 10.43 -7.99 14.25
CA GLY A 167 10.72 -6.59 14.59
C GLY A 167 10.82 -6.43 16.10
N GLN A 168 11.84 -5.72 16.58
CA GLN A 168 11.87 -5.26 17.97
C GLN A 168 12.27 -3.79 17.98
N ILE A 169 11.57 -3.00 18.78
CA ILE A 169 11.97 -1.64 19.08
C ILE A 169 12.38 -1.50 20.53
N SER A 170 13.41 -0.69 20.75
CA SER A 170 13.88 -0.29 22.07
C SER A 170 13.58 1.18 22.25
N VAL A 171 12.64 1.51 23.13
CA VAL A 171 12.20 2.89 23.36
C VAL A 171 12.84 3.40 24.64
N THR A 172 13.52 4.54 24.55
CA THR A 172 14.20 5.16 25.69
C THR A 172 13.79 6.61 25.78
N LYS A 173 13.38 7.06 26.98
CA LYS A 173 13.09 8.48 27.22
C LYS A 173 14.42 9.26 27.25
N SER A 174 14.48 10.35 26.49
CA SER A 174 15.66 11.23 26.46
C SER A 174 16.02 11.70 27.88
N GLY A 175 17.29 11.57 28.26
CA GLY A 175 17.79 11.92 29.59
C GLY A 175 17.58 10.87 30.69
N ALA A 176 16.86 9.77 30.42
CA ALA A 176 16.75 8.66 31.37
C ALA A 176 18.00 7.77 31.31
N THR A 177 18.70 7.61 32.43
CA THR A 177 19.82 6.68 32.57
C THR A 177 19.31 5.24 32.69
N GLY A 178 19.15 4.56 31.55
CA GLY A 178 19.30 3.10 31.49
C GLY A 178 18.04 2.22 31.62
N LYS A 179 16.82 2.73 31.39
CA LYS A 179 15.64 1.86 31.22
C LYS A 179 15.01 2.07 29.85
N SER A 180 15.38 1.21 28.91
CA SER A 180 14.70 1.07 27.64
C SER A 180 13.56 0.06 27.78
N GLN A 181 12.40 0.37 27.21
CA GLN A 181 11.34 -0.61 27.03
C GLN A 181 11.57 -1.33 25.71
N LEU A 182 11.72 -2.65 25.77
CA LEU A 182 11.67 -3.50 24.58
C LEU A 182 10.21 -3.81 24.24
N ILE A 183 9.88 -3.66 22.96
CA ILE A 183 8.55 -3.99 22.41
C ILE A 183 8.79 -4.86 21.20
N ASP A 184 8.29 -6.10 21.28
CA ASP A 184 8.29 -7.03 20.17
C ASP A 184 7.12 -6.72 19.24
N LEU A 185 7.40 -6.69 17.95
CA LEU A 185 6.44 -6.39 16.90
C LEU A 185 6.42 -7.52 15.88
N PRO A 186 5.24 -7.90 15.39
CA PRO A 186 5.11 -8.97 14.39
C PRO A 186 5.83 -8.62 13.08
N SER A 187 5.86 -7.33 12.73
CA SER A 187 6.52 -6.77 11.54
C SER A 187 6.81 -5.29 11.74
N ILE A 188 7.81 -4.78 11.01
CA ILE A 188 8.14 -3.34 10.94
C ILE A 188 8.37 -3.00 9.48
N PHE A 189 7.69 -1.96 8.99
CA PHE A 189 7.89 -1.43 7.65
C PHE A 189 8.84 -0.23 7.72
N LEU A 190 10.02 -0.36 7.10
CA LEU A 190 11.04 0.70 7.10
C LEU A 190 10.95 1.53 5.82
N THR A 191 10.38 2.72 5.94
CA THR A 191 10.35 3.73 4.90
C THR A 191 11.57 4.63 5.03
N ARG A 192 12.36 4.77 3.95
CA ARG A 192 13.53 5.65 3.92
C ARG A 192 13.20 7.00 3.30
N ALA A 193 13.68 8.07 3.91
CA ALA A 193 13.71 9.39 3.30
C ALA A 193 14.77 9.44 2.18
N ALA A 194 14.63 10.37 1.23
CA ALA A 194 15.56 10.53 0.10
C ALA A 194 17.04 10.67 0.54
N GLY A 195 17.30 11.26 1.72
CA GLY A 195 18.64 11.39 2.31
C GLY A 195 19.18 10.11 2.97
N GLY A 196 18.47 8.99 2.92
CA GLY A 196 18.92 7.69 3.39
C GLY A 196 18.62 7.35 4.86
N GLY A 197 18.09 8.28 5.64
CA GLY A 197 17.54 8.04 6.99
C GLY A 197 16.13 7.45 6.97
N LEU A 198 15.60 7.06 8.13
CA LEU A 198 14.18 6.69 8.25
C LEU A 198 13.29 7.91 8.03
N LEU A 199 12.22 7.74 7.28
CA LEU A 199 11.15 8.73 7.20
C LEU A 199 10.36 8.69 8.51
N ILE A 200 10.25 9.83 9.17
CA ILE A 200 9.57 10.00 10.47
C ILE A 200 8.57 11.15 10.39
N ASN A 201 7.47 11.06 11.15
CA ASN A 201 6.45 12.11 11.26
C ASN A 201 5.95 12.63 9.89
N SER A 202 5.73 11.71 8.95
CA SER A 202 5.13 12.02 7.64
C SER A 202 3.77 11.35 7.56
N THR A 203 2.72 12.15 7.49
CA THR A 203 1.32 11.72 7.35
C THR A 203 0.72 12.16 6.02
N VAL A 204 1.57 12.62 5.09
CA VAL A 204 1.13 13.15 3.80
C VAL A 204 0.40 12.04 3.04
N LEU A 205 -0.87 12.30 2.72
CA LEU A 205 -1.67 11.40 1.90
C LEU A 205 -1.01 11.23 0.54
N TYR A 206 -1.09 10.01 0.00
CA TYR A 206 -0.60 9.66 -1.34
C TYR A 206 0.93 9.65 -1.50
N GLU A 207 1.65 9.93 -0.41
CA GLU A 207 3.11 9.82 -0.33
C GLU A 207 3.51 8.64 0.57
N TYR A 208 4.81 8.35 0.58
CA TYR A 208 5.38 7.48 1.59
C TYR A 208 5.15 8.09 2.99
N GLN A 209 4.46 7.35 3.86
CA GLN A 209 4.25 7.75 5.25
C GLN A 209 5.39 7.28 6.14
N GLY A 210 5.55 7.98 7.27
CA GLY A 210 6.65 7.75 8.21
C GLY A 210 6.63 6.34 8.78
N THR A 211 7.82 5.76 8.94
CA THR A 211 8.04 4.50 9.68
C THR A 211 7.55 4.64 11.12
N ILE A 212 7.87 5.79 11.74
CA ILE A 212 7.50 6.15 13.11
C ILE A 212 6.85 7.53 13.08
N ASN A 213 5.70 7.63 13.74
CA ASN A 213 5.04 8.90 14.03
C ASN A 213 5.05 9.13 15.54
N THR A 214 5.30 10.36 15.97
CA THR A 214 5.40 10.74 17.39
C THR A 214 4.56 11.99 17.64
N GLY A 215 3.93 12.08 18.79
CA GLY A 215 3.04 13.19 19.15
C GLY A 215 2.30 12.90 20.44
N ASP A 216 1.50 13.85 20.92
CA ASP A 216 0.60 13.63 22.06
C ASP A 216 -0.77 13.24 21.51
N PHE A 217 -1.02 11.93 21.40
CA PHE A 217 -2.18 11.39 20.69
C PHE A 217 -3.44 11.36 21.55
N ASN A 218 -3.29 11.38 22.88
CA ASN A 218 -4.40 11.41 23.82
C ASN A 218 -4.57 12.77 24.52
N PHE A 219 -3.75 13.76 24.17
CA PHE A 219 -3.77 15.14 24.65
C PHE A 219 -3.50 15.28 26.16
N ASP A 220 -2.75 14.34 26.74
CA ASP A 220 -2.43 14.32 28.16
C ASP A 220 -1.14 15.09 28.53
N GLY A 221 -0.39 15.54 27.52
CA GLY A 221 0.85 16.30 27.63
C GLY A 221 2.13 15.46 27.58
N ASP A 222 2.03 14.13 27.51
CA ASP A 222 3.17 13.25 27.26
C ASP A 222 3.30 12.90 25.78
N GLN A 223 4.51 12.50 25.38
CA GLN A 223 4.78 12.10 24.00
C GLN A 223 4.54 10.60 23.83
N ASP A 224 3.69 10.26 22.87
CA ASP A 224 3.36 8.93 22.39
C ASP A 224 4.10 8.63 21.08
N PHE A 225 3.98 7.38 20.61
CA PHE A 225 4.46 7.02 19.29
C PHE A 225 3.61 5.93 18.63
N ALA A 226 3.71 5.86 17.31
CA ALA A 226 3.13 4.83 16.48
C ALA A 226 4.18 4.33 15.49
N ILE A 227 4.12 3.05 15.16
CA ILE A 227 5.04 2.39 14.23
C ILE A 227 4.28 1.63 13.18
N GLN A 228 4.71 1.73 11.92
CA GLN A 228 4.06 1.01 10.83
C GLN A 228 4.36 -0.48 10.96
N THR A 229 3.34 -1.25 11.32
CA THR A 229 3.42 -2.71 11.52
C THR A 229 2.77 -3.48 10.38
N GLY A 230 2.01 -2.82 9.52
CA GLY A 230 1.30 -3.47 8.44
C GLY A 230 0.92 -2.53 7.31
N ASN A 231 0.29 -3.12 6.31
CA ASN A 231 -0.35 -2.44 5.18
C ASN A 231 -1.83 -2.79 5.14
N ASN A 232 -2.50 -2.75 6.31
CA ASN A 232 -3.90 -3.17 6.47
C ASN A 232 -4.88 -2.00 6.35
N GLY A 233 -4.40 -0.77 6.14
CA GLY A 233 -5.21 0.41 5.93
C GLY A 233 -6.02 0.31 4.64
N SER A 234 -6.90 1.29 4.41
CA SER A 234 -7.73 1.32 3.20
C SER A 234 -6.87 1.15 1.94
N TYR A 235 -7.32 0.24 1.06
CA TYR A 235 -6.64 -0.15 -0.18
C TYR A 235 -5.23 -0.73 -0.02
N GLY A 236 -4.89 -1.26 1.15
CA GLY A 236 -3.53 -1.75 1.44
C GLY A 236 -2.59 -0.64 1.90
N GLY A 237 -3.14 0.50 2.36
CA GLY A 237 -2.39 1.61 2.93
C GLY A 237 -1.68 1.25 4.25
N PRO A 238 -0.74 2.08 4.70
CA PRO A 238 0.03 1.81 5.91
C PRO A 238 -0.90 1.75 7.14
N SER A 239 -0.71 0.73 7.98
CA SER A 239 -1.39 0.58 9.26
C SER A 239 -0.38 0.52 10.40
N TYR A 240 -0.74 1.08 11.54
CA TYR A 240 0.17 1.36 12.63
C TYR A 240 -0.31 0.74 13.95
N ASP A 241 0.65 0.24 14.72
CA ASP A 241 0.45 -0.02 16.14
C ASP A 241 0.78 1.26 16.90
N VAL A 242 -0.18 1.77 17.67
CA VAL A 242 -0.09 3.00 18.46
C VAL A 242 0.21 2.66 19.91
N PHE A 243 1.14 3.38 20.53
CA PHE A 243 1.54 3.18 21.90
C PHE A 243 1.48 4.49 22.69
N LEU A 244 0.66 4.49 23.75
CA LEU A 244 0.49 5.65 24.63
C LEU A 244 1.42 5.57 25.84
N GLN A 245 2.00 6.68 26.24
CA GLN A 245 2.78 6.79 27.45
C GLN A 245 1.86 6.70 28.69
N ASP A 246 2.03 5.67 29.50
CA ASP A 246 1.35 5.56 30.79
C ASP A 246 2.21 6.20 31.89
N ARG A 247 1.75 7.32 32.44
CA ARG A 247 2.43 8.05 33.53
C ARG A 247 2.65 7.22 34.79
N ARG A 248 1.73 6.29 35.09
CA ARG A 248 1.76 5.53 36.34
C ARG A 248 2.90 4.51 36.32
N SER A 249 3.07 3.80 35.22
CA SER A 249 4.12 2.80 35.05
C SER A 249 5.39 3.36 34.41
N GLY A 250 5.32 4.52 33.75
CA GLY A 250 6.40 5.07 32.93
C GLY A 250 6.65 4.27 31.65
N ARG A 251 5.70 3.42 31.24
CA ARG A 251 5.82 2.53 30.07
C ARG A 251 4.90 2.99 28.94
N PHE A 252 5.23 2.57 27.73
CA PHE A 252 4.38 2.68 26.56
C PHE A 252 3.45 1.47 26.47
N LEU A 253 2.14 1.72 26.43
CA LEU A 253 1.10 0.70 26.36
C LEU A 253 0.44 0.74 24.98
N HIS A 254 0.28 -0.43 24.36
CA HIS A 254 -0.42 -0.54 23.08
C HIS A 254 -1.87 -0.03 23.23
N ALA A 255 -2.31 0.77 22.26
CA ALA A 255 -3.63 1.40 22.21
C ALA A 255 -4.42 0.86 21.00
N PRO A 256 -5.17 -0.25 21.15
CA PRO A 256 -5.84 -0.90 20.04
C PRO A 256 -6.86 -0.01 19.33
N ALA A 257 -7.56 0.86 20.06
CA ALA A 257 -8.60 1.72 19.48
C ALA A 257 -8.01 2.82 18.59
N LEU A 258 -6.85 3.37 18.94
CA LEU A 258 -6.13 4.32 18.10
C LEU A 258 -5.48 3.63 16.89
N SER A 259 -4.91 2.44 17.11
CA SER A 259 -4.34 1.60 16.05
C SER A 259 -5.38 1.25 14.99
N ALA A 260 -6.62 0.95 15.42
CA ALA A 260 -7.73 0.61 14.56
C ALA A 260 -8.12 1.73 13.59
N LEU A 261 -7.96 3.01 13.96
CA LEU A 261 -8.20 4.14 13.05
C LEU A 261 -7.31 4.04 11.79
N THR A 262 -6.07 3.58 11.95
CA THR A 262 -5.13 3.46 10.82
C THR A 262 -5.42 2.25 9.92
N ALA A 263 -6.19 1.27 10.41
CA ALA A 263 -6.60 0.12 9.63
C ALA A 263 -7.82 0.42 8.74
N THR A 264 -8.60 1.45 9.08
CA THR A 264 -9.75 1.90 8.27
C THR A 264 -9.42 3.13 7.43
N GLY A 265 -8.49 3.97 7.89
CA GLY A 265 -8.08 5.20 7.25
C GLY A 265 -7.18 5.04 6.04
N LEU A 266 -6.86 6.18 5.42
CA LEU A 266 -5.88 6.33 4.35
C LEU A 266 -4.43 6.46 4.86
N GLY A 267 -4.17 5.90 6.04
CA GLY A 267 -2.86 5.92 6.69
C GLY A 267 -2.94 6.40 8.14
N PHE A 268 -1.86 7.01 8.62
CA PHE A 268 -1.80 7.59 9.95
C PHE A 268 -2.73 8.81 10.05
N PHE A 269 -3.44 8.94 11.18
CA PHE A 269 -4.28 10.10 11.45
C PHE A 269 -3.43 11.35 11.71
N GLU A 270 -3.96 12.52 11.40
CA GLU A 270 -3.36 13.78 11.83
C GLU A 270 -3.70 14.07 13.29
N VAL A 271 -2.82 14.81 13.95
CA VAL A 271 -2.99 15.26 15.33
C VAL A 271 -3.10 16.77 15.29
N ASP A 272 -4.23 17.32 15.74
CA ASP A 272 -4.45 18.75 15.93
C ASP A 272 -4.39 19.07 17.44
N PRO A 273 -3.24 19.57 17.94
CA PRO A 273 -3.10 19.92 19.36
C PRO A 273 -3.94 21.13 19.77
N SER A 274 -4.28 22.01 18.83
CA SER A 274 -5.03 23.24 19.10
C SER A 274 -6.50 22.93 19.34
N ALA A 275 -7.08 22.07 18.50
CA ALA A 275 -8.44 21.57 18.67
C ALA A 275 -8.53 20.42 19.69
N ARG A 276 -7.40 19.77 20.00
CA ARG A 276 -7.32 18.50 20.76
C ARG A 276 -8.12 17.41 20.07
N GLU A 277 -7.88 17.26 18.78
CA GLU A 277 -8.59 16.33 17.90
C GLU A 277 -7.61 15.49 17.09
N LEU A 278 -8.05 14.28 16.75
CA LEU A 278 -7.42 13.46 15.71
C LEU A 278 -8.26 13.57 14.45
N VAL A 279 -7.61 13.62 13.29
CA VAL A 279 -8.28 13.72 11.99
C VAL A 279 -7.92 12.50 11.15
N GLU A 280 -8.93 11.74 10.74
CA GLU A 280 -8.79 10.57 9.88
C GLU A 280 -9.39 10.87 8.49
N TYR A 281 -8.65 10.52 7.45
CA TYR A 281 -9.14 10.58 6.07
C TYR A 281 -9.50 9.18 5.57
N THR A 282 -10.69 9.04 5.00
CA THR A 282 -11.19 7.80 4.38
C THR A 282 -11.76 8.11 2.99
N LYS A 283 -11.78 7.12 2.10
CA LYS A 283 -12.43 7.25 0.79
C LYS A 283 -13.00 5.93 0.29
N ASP A 284 -13.99 5.99 -0.60
CA ASP A 284 -14.22 4.88 -1.53
C ASP A 284 -13.26 4.98 -2.72
N GLY A 285 -13.08 3.91 -3.50
CA GLY A 285 -12.08 3.85 -4.59
C GLY A 285 -12.40 4.75 -5.79
N CYS A 286 -13.12 5.86 -5.57
CA CYS A 286 -13.59 6.79 -6.59
C CYS A 286 -13.86 8.17 -5.97
N CYS A 287 -15.07 8.33 -5.44
CA CYS A 287 -15.85 9.56 -5.54
C CYS A 287 -16.54 9.91 -4.21
N TYR A 288 -16.31 9.11 -3.17
CA TYR A 288 -16.66 9.38 -1.79
C TYR A 288 -15.39 9.66 -1.01
N HIS A 289 -15.30 10.84 -0.39
CA HIS A 289 -14.23 11.22 0.53
C HIS A 289 -14.84 11.61 1.87
N GLU A 290 -14.21 11.21 2.96
CA GLU A 290 -14.66 11.49 4.32
C GLU A 290 -13.48 11.87 5.21
N GLU A 291 -13.55 13.06 5.79
CA GLU A 291 -12.65 13.55 6.82
C GLU A 291 -13.40 13.50 8.16
N THR A 292 -12.91 12.69 9.10
CA THR A 292 -13.56 12.48 10.40
C THR A 292 -12.70 13.02 11.53
N HIS A 293 -13.32 13.83 12.38
CA HIS A 293 -12.70 14.42 13.56
C HIS A 293 -13.07 13.63 14.81
N PHE A 294 -12.07 13.32 15.63
CA PHE A 294 -12.23 12.57 16.86
C PHE A 294 -11.72 13.36 18.06
N SER A 295 -12.52 13.42 19.13
CA SER A 295 -12.02 13.72 20.47
C SER A 295 -11.43 12.45 21.08
N VAL A 296 -10.44 12.59 21.96
CA VAL A 296 -9.94 11.44 22.75
C VAL A 296 -10.41 11.55 24.20
N HIS A 297 -11.07 10.51 24.68
CA HIS A 297 -11.56 10.41 26.05
C HIS A 297 -11.10 9.10 26.67
N ASN A 298 -10.35 9.18 27.78
CA ASN A 298 -9.79 8.00 28.44
C ASN A 298 -9.04 7.08 27.46
N ASN A 299 -8.14 7.65 26.66
CA ASN A 299 -7.34 6.96 25.64
C ASN A 299 -8.16 6.31 24.51
N MET A 300 -9.44 6.65 24.38
CA MET A 300 -10.33 6.14 23.33
C MET A 300 -10.73 7.26 22.36
N PRO A 301 -10.50 7.09 21.05
CA PRO A 301 -11.00 8.04 20.05
C PRO A 301 -12.52 7.94 19.93
N MET A 302 -13.19 9.08 20.00
CA MET A 302 -14.64 9.24 19.94
C MET A 302 -14.96 10.18 18.77
N PRO A 303 -15.70 9.71 17.74
CA PRO A 303 -16.07 10.57 16.62
C PRO A 303 -16.87 11.78 17.09
N LYS A 304 -16.55 12.97 16.59
CA LYS A 304 -17.26 14.23 16.87
C LYS A 304 -18.11 14.66 15.68
N TRP A 305 -17.47 14.81 14.54
CA TRP A 305 -18.10 15.27 13.32
C TRP A 305 -17.29 14.77 12.11
N ARG A 306 -17.90 14.81 10.93
CA ARG A 306 -17.22 14.48 9.67
C ARG A 306 -17.64 15.41 8.55
N GLN A 307 -16.71 15.72 7.67
CA GLN A 307 -16.96 16.31 6.36
C GLN A 307 -17.02 15.17 5.33
N VAL A 308 -18.03 15.18 4.47
CA VAL A 308 -18.19 14.18 3.42
C VAL A 308 -18.35 14.90 2.09
N GLU A 309 -17.61 14.42 1.10
CA GLU A 309 -17.76 14.74 -0.31
C GLU A 309 -18.21 13.48 -1.04
N ASP A 310 -19.37 13.53 -1.69
CA ASP A 310 -19.97 12.39 -2.36
C ASP A 310 -20.38 12.79 -3.77
N ALA A 311 -19.79 12.12 -4.76
CA ALA A 311 -20.10 12.28 -6.18
C ALA A 311 -20.45 10.94 -6.86
N ARG A 312 -20.82 9.91 -6.08
CA ARG A 312 -21.07 8.54 -6.60
C ARG A 312 -22.21 8.45 -7.62
N ASP A 313 -23.15 9.39 -7.61
CA ASP A 313 -24.29 9.45 -8.53
C ASP A 313 -24.13 10.54 -9.62
N ASN A 314 -22.89 10.95 -9.91
CA ASN A 314 -22.56 12.07 -10.80
C ASN A 314 -23.15 13.42 -10.37
N GLN A 315 -23.61 13.55 -9.11
CA GLN A 315 -23.94 14.83 -8.49
C GLN A 315 -23.03 15.06 -7.30
N PHE A 316 -22.19 16.09 -7.41
CA PHE A 316 -21.33 16.48 -6.29
C PHE A 316 -22.19 17.01 -5.12
N ARG A 317 -22.02 16.40 -3.95
CA ARG A 317 -22.59 16.85 -2.69
C ARG A 317 -21.49 16.94 -1.65
N GLN A 318 -21.38 18.12 -1.04
CA GLN A 318 -20.50 18.32 0.11
C GLN A 318 -21.34 18.65 1.33
N PHE A 319 -21.06 17.98 2.43
CA PHE A 319 -21.86 18.13 3.63
C PHE A 319 -21.14 17.70 4.92
N SER A 320 -21.63 18.20 6.05
CA SER A 320 -21.11 17.84 7.38
C SER A 320 -22.12 17.02 8.18
N GLU A 321 -21.64 16.13 9.04
CA GLU A 321 -22.45 15.36 9.98
C GLU A 321 -21.83 15.42 11.37
N ALA A 322 -22.66 15.59 12.41
CA ALA A 322 -22.23 15.47 13.80
C ALA A 322 -22.55 14.08 14.34
N TYR A 323 -21.64 13.49 15.11
CA TYR A 323 -21.87 12.24 15.80
C TYR A 323 -22.62 12.52 17.11
N ARG A 324 -23.86 12.04 17.20
CA ARG A 324 -24.73 12.27 18.36
C ARG A 324 -25.47 11.00 18.74
N ARG A 325 -25.26 10.54 19.98
CA ARG A 325 -25.94 9.35 20.55
C ARG A 325 -25.75 8.10 19.68
N GLY A 326 -24.52 7.84 19.24
CA GLY A 326 -24.17 6.63 18.50
C GLY A 326 -24.47 6.66 17.00
N ARG A 327 -24.86 7.81 16.44
CA ARG A 327 -25.20 7.95 15.02
C ARG A 327 -24.79 9.29 14.44
N TRP A 328 -24.53 9.29 13.14
CA TRP A 328 -24.29 10.49 12.35
C TRP A 328 -25.60 11.23 12.06
N VAL A 329 -25.59 12.55 12.20
CA VAL A 329 -26.73 13.43 11.94
C VAL A 329 -26.26 14.63 11.11
N ARG A 330 -26.91 14.89 9.97
CA ARG A 330 -26.67 16.06 9.11
C ARG A 330 -26.57 17.35 9.94
N ALA A 331 -25.41 17.99 9.87
CA ALA A 331 -25.15 19.30 10.45
C ALA A 331 -25.38 20.39 9.39
N LYS A 332 -25.65 21.63 9.82
CA LYS A 332 -25.66 22.79 8.92
C LYS A 332 -24.23 23.09 8.48
N VAL A 333 -24.06 23.49 7.22
CA VAL A 333 -22.76 23.88 6.62
C VAL A 333 -22.11 24.97 7.49
N GLY A 334 -20.84 24.77 7.89
CA GLY A 334 -20.05 25.78 8.61
C GLY A 334 -20.05 25.68 10.14
N VAL A 335 -20.11 24.47 10.71
CA VAL A 335 -19.96 24.27 12.16
C VAL A 335 -18.59 23.63 12.45
N PRO A 336 -17.75 24.24 13.31
CA PRO A 336 -16.92 23.48 14.24
C PRO A 336 -17.78 22.85 15.36
#